data_AF-A0A0R2U764-F1
#
_entry.id   AF-A0A0R2U764-F1
#
_cell.length_a   1.000
_cell.length_b   1.000
_cell.length_c   1.000
_cell.angle_alpha   90.00
_cell.angle_beta   90.00
_cell.angle_gamma   90.00
#
_symmetry.space_group_name_H-M   'P 1'
#
loop_
_entity.id
_entity.type
_entity.pdbx_description
1 polymer ?
#
loop_
_entity_poly.entity_id
_entity_poly.type
_entity_poly.pdbx_seq_one_letter_code
_entity_poly.pdbx_strand_id
1 'polypeptide(L)'
;MTNIILFTGLLYLVQLILPMPLTKRSGEAAGESARKAVHNLRESLPVFFTFALLSMHLGVEANVLVASIWLALRTIFVLLYITGFNTQPANEAGYVAQPIRSLTWFGSIICLIVMGVNLI
;
A
#
# COMPACT_ATOMS: atom_id res chain seq x y z
N MET A 1 -13.24 11.67 4.91
CA MET A 1 -12.20 10.91 5.64
C MET A 1 -12.69 9.54 6.11
N THR A 2 -13.83 9.43 6.81
CA THR A 2 -14.36 8.16 7.36
C THR A 2 -14.38 7.00 6.37
N ASN A 3 -14.95 7.18 5.17
CA ASN A 3 -14.99 6.13 4.15
C ASN A 3 -13.58 5.67 3.75
N ILE A 4 -12.60 6.58 3.68
CA ILE A 4 -11.21 6.24 3.32
C ILE A 4 -10.60 5.38 4.43
N ILE A 5 -10.80 5.73 5.70
CA ILE A 5 -10.36 4.92 6.85
C ILE A 5 -10.97 3.51 6.77
N LEU A 6 -12.27 3.40 6.52
CA LEU A 6 -12.97 2.12 6.41
C LEU A 6 -12.45 1.29 5.23
N PHE A 7 -12.27 1.89 4.05
CA PHE A 7 -11.72 1.19 2.89
C PHE A 7 -10.26 0.80 3.08
N THR A 8 -9.44 1.60 3.78
CA THR A 8 -8.09 1.21 4.17
C THR A 8 -8.10 0.00 5.11
N GLY A 9 -9.02 -0.02 6.08
CA GLY A 9 -9.23 -1.18 6.95
C GLY A 9 -9.64 -2.43 6.17
N LEU A 10 -10.59 -2.30 5.25
CA LEU A 10 -11.02 -3.39 4.38
C LEU A 10 -9.88 -3.90 3.50
N LEU A 11 -9.10 -3.01 2.88
CA LEU A 11 -7.93 -3.36 2.08
C LEU A 11 -6.94 -4.17 2.92
N TYR A 12 -6.67 -3.74 4.15
CA TYR A 12 -5.79 -4.47 5.05
C TYR A 12 -6.32 -5.87 5.37
N LEU A 13 -7.61 -6.00 5.72
CA LEU A 13 -8.23 -7.31 5.99
C LEU A 13 -8.18 -8.24 4.78
N VAL A 14 -8.44 -7.73 3.58
CA VAL A 14 -8.29 -8.49 2.33
C VAL A 14 -6.85 -8.96 2.16
N GLN A 15 -5.86 -8.09 2.37
CA GLN A 15 -4.45 -8.45 2.25
C GLN A 15 -3.97 -9.44 3.31
N LEU A 16 -4.60 -9.50 4.50
CA LEU A 16 -4.28 -10.50 5.52
C LEU A 16 -4.65 -11.92 5.09
N ILE A 17 -5.80 -12.09 4.45
CA ILE A 17 -6.30 -13.41 4.05
C ILE A 17 -5.72 -13.89 2.72
N LEU A 18 -5.21 -12.97 1.90
CA LEU A 18 -4.79 -13.20 0.51
C LEU A 18 -3.60 -14.16 0.29
N PRO A 19 -2.59 -14.26 1.18
CA PRO A 19 -1.45 -15.15 0.95
C PRO A 19 -1.83 -16.63 0.88
N MET A 20 -2.71 -17.11 1.77
CA MET A 20 -3.13 -18.50 1.82
C MET A 20 -3.74 -19.03 0.51
N PRO A 21 -4.76 -18.38 -0.09
CA PRO A 21 -5.32 -18.84 -1.36
C PRO A 21 -4.32 -18.71 -2.52
N LEU A 22 -3.42 -17.72 -2.50
CA LEU A 22 -2.39 -17.57 -3.54
C LEU A 22 -1.32 -18.66 -3.46
N THR A 23 -0.84 -19.02 -2.25
CA THR A 23 0.04 -20.18 -2.07
C THR A 23 -0.59 -21.44 -2.66
N LYS A 24 -1.87 -21.69 -2.36
CA LYS A 24 -2.58 -22.90 -2.80
C LYS A 24 -2.82 -22.94 -4.32
N ARG A 25 -3.10 -21.80 -4.95
CA ARG A 25 -3.49 -21.73 -6.37
C ARG A 25 -2.31 -21.47 -7.32
N SER A 26 -1.32 -20.73 -6.87
CA SER A 26 -0.27 -20.14 -7.71
C SER A 26 1.15 -20.43 -7.20
N GLY A 27 1.28 -21.22 -6.13
CA GLY A 27 2.55 -21.66 -5.55
C GLY A 27 3.12 -20.71 -4.50
N GLU A 28 4.18 -21.17 -3.83
CA GLU A 28 4.76 -20.47 -2.65
C GLU A 28 5.29 -19.07 -2.99
N ALA A 29 5.83 -18.87 -4.19
CA ALA A 29 6.33 -17.57 -4.62
C ALA A 29 5.23 -16.49 -4.66
N ALA A 30 4.02 -16.85 -5.11
CA ALA A 30 2.88 -15.93 -5.16
C ALA A 30 2.36 -15.61 -3.74
N GLY A 31 2.30 -16.63 -2.87
CA GLY A 31 1.96 -16.45 -1.47
C GLY A 31 2.93 -15.53 -0.74
N GLU A 32 4.23 -15.75 -0.93
CA GLU A 32 5.27 -14.93 -0.32
C GLU A 32 5.25 -13.47 -0.80
N SER A 33 5.00 -13.24 -2.10
CA SER A 33 4.77 -11.89 -2.63
C SER A 33 3.59 -11.18 -1.95
N ALA A 34 2.48 -11.88 -1.70
CA ALA A 34 1.36 -11.32 -0.97
C ALA A 34 1.68 -11.07 0.52
N ARG A 35 2.48 -11.92 1.17
CA ARG A 35 2.95 -11.69 2.56
C ARG A 35 3.80 -10.42 2.65
N LYS A 36 4.68 -10.20 1.67
CA LYS A 36 5.50 -8.98 1.58
C LYS A 36 4.64 -7.73 1.36
N ALA A 37 3.63 -7.81 0.51
CA ALA A 37 2.69 -6.71 0.28
C ALA A 37 1.96 -6.29 1.58
N VAL A 38 1.42 -7.26 2.33
CA VAL A 38 0.71 -6.95 3.59
C VAL A 38 1.67 -6.44 4.67
N HIS A 39 2.90 -6.96 4.74
CA HIS A 39 3.92 -6.44 5.66
C HIS A 39 4.21 -4.96 5.38
N ASN A 40 4.42 -4.62 4.11
CA ASN A 40 4.68 -3.24 3.70
C ASN A 40 3.49 -2.30 3.97
N LEU A 41 2.26 -2.78 3.82
CA LEU A 41 1.08 -2.00 4.20
C LEU A 41 1.08 -1.74 5.71
N ARG A 42 1.32 -2.77 6.54
CA ARG A 42 1.35 -2.65 8.01
C ARG A 42 2.32 -1.60 8.51
N GLU A 43 3.49 -1.47 7.91
CA GLU A 43 4.49 -0.45 8.30
C GLU A 43 3.95 0.98 8.14
N SER A 44 3.08 1.22 7.15
CA SER A 44 2.52 2.54 6.85
C SER A 44 1.19 2.85 7.53
N LEU A 45 0.45 1.82 7.97
CA LEU A 45 -0.90 1.97 8.54
C LEU A 45 -0.95 2.84 9.81
N PRO A 46 -0.03 2.69 10.80
CA PRO A 46 -0.07 3.54 12.00
C PRO A 46 0.04 5.02 11.66
N VAL A 47 0.93 5.38 10.74
CA VAL A 47 1.12 6.77 10.28
C VAL A 47 -0.13 7.26 9.55
N PHE A 48 -0.65 6.47 8.60
CA PHE A 48 -1.86 6.82 7.86
C PHE A 48 -3.06 7.04 8.78
N PHE A 49 -3.36 6.10 9.67
CA PHE A 49 -4.52 6.22 10.57
C PHE A 49 -4.36 7.39 11.53
N THR A 50 -3.16 7.65 12.05
CA THR A 50 -2.90 8.81 12.92
C THR A 50 -3.20 10.11 12.18
N PHE A 51 -2.65 10.29 10.98
CA PHE A 51 -2.89 11.51 10.20
C PHE A 51 -4.34 11.63 9.73
N ALA A 52 -4.98 10.54 9.34
CA ALA A 52 -6.37 10.53 8.92
C ALA A 52 -7.32 10.93 10.08
N LEU A 53 -7.09 10.39 11.28
CA LEU A 53 -7.87 10.72 12.47
C LEU A 53 -7.65 12.17 12.91
N LEU A 54 -6.39 12.64 12.93
CA LEU A 54 -6.08 14.05 13.24
C LEU A 54 -6.71 15.00 12.21
N SER A 55 -6.62 14.68 10.93
CA SER A 55 -7.23 15.49 9.87
C SER A 55 -8.75 15.56 10.03
N MET A 56 -9.39 14.46 10.42
CA MET A 56 -10.83 14.41 10.69
C MET A 56 -11.19 15.24 11.92
N HIS A 57 -10.39 15.16 12.98
CA HIS A 57 -10.62 15.91 14.22
C HIS A 57 -10.42 17.42 14.04
N LEU A 58 -9.40 17.82 13.28
CA LEU A 58 -9.02 19.22 13.04
C LEU A 58 -9.73 19.84 11.82
N GLY A 59 -10.51 19.06 11.06
CA GLY A 59 -11.22 19.55 9.88
C GLY A 59 -10.31 19.86 8.68
N VAL A 60 -9.18 19.18 8.54
CA VAL A 60 -8.21 19.40 7.44
C VAL A 60 -8.70 18.71 6.15
N GLU A 61 -9.53 19.42 5.39
CA GLU A 61 -10.13 18.89 4.15
C GLU A 61 -9.11 18.59 3.05
N ALA A 62 -8.00 19.33 2.99
CA ALA A 62 -6.91 19.10 2.03
C ALA A 62 -6.38 17.66 2.07
N ASN A 63 -6.44 17.01 3.23
CA ASN A 63 -5.99 15.63 3.40
C ASN A 63 -6.96 14.58 2.86
N VAL A 64 -8.19 14.93 2.50
CA VAL A 64 -9.16 13.97 1.92
C VAL A 64 -8.68 13.47 0.56
N LEU A 65 -8.23 14.38 -0.31
CA LEU A 65 -7.70 14.01 -1.64
C LEU A 65 -6.41 13.22 -1.51
N VAL A 66 -5.49 13.69 -0.66
CA VAL A 66 -4.18 13.04 -0.45
C VAL A 66 -4.34 11.62 0.12
N ALA A 67 -5.24 11.42 1.07
CA ALA A 67 -5.56 10.10 1.63
C ALA A 67 -6.21 9.17 0.60
N SER A 68 -7.04 9.72 -0.31
CA SER A 68 -7.65 8.95 -1.39
C SER A 68 -6.60 8.47 -2.40
N ILE A 69 -5.66 9.35 -2.78
CA ILE A 69 -4.53 8.99 -3.65
C ILE A 69 -3.65 7.93 -2.97
N TRP A 70 -3.35 8.10 -1.68
CA TRP A 70 -2.61 7.10 -0.90
C TRP A 70 -3.28 5.72 -0.96
N LEU A 71 -4.59 5.66 -0.75
CA LEU A 71 -5.36 4.40 -0.79
C LEU A 71 -5.34 3.77 -2.19
N ALA A 72 -5.49 4.58 -3.23
CA ALA A 72 -5.40 4.11 -4.62
C ALA A 72 -4.01 3.53 -4.92
N LEU A 73 -2.94 4.22 -4.52
CA LEU A 73 -1.57 3.72 -4.65
C LEU A 73 -1.37 2.40 -3.90
N ARG A 74 -1.88 2.27 -2.66
CA ARG A 74 -1.78 1.02 -1.89
C ARG A 74 -2.56 -0.14 -2.53
N THR A 75 -3.67 0.16 -3.16
CA THR A 75 -4.46 -0.83 -3.92
C THR A 75 -3.69 -1.28 -5.18
N ILE A 76 -3.12 -0.34 -5.94
CA ILE A 76 -2.29 -0.66 -7.11
C ILE A 76 -1.06 -1.47 -6.69
N PHE A 77 -0.42 -1.09 -5.59
CA PHE A 77 0.79 -1.75 -5.09
C PHE A 77 0.60 -3.24 -4.83
N VAL A 78 -0.51 -3.63 -4.18
CA VAL A 78 -0.80 -5.05 -3.96
C VAL A 78 -1.10 -5.79 -5.27
N LEU A 79 -1.80 -5.16 -6.22
CA LEU A 79 -2.06 -5.75 -7.53
C LEU A 79 -0.75 -6.02 -8.29
N LEU A 80 0.19 -5.07 -8.26
CA LEU A 80 1.52 -5.23 -8.87
C LEU A 80 2.32 -6.36 -8.21
N TYR A 81 2.23 -6.51 -6.89
CA TYR A 81 2.90 -7.58 -6.15
C TYR A 81 2.41 -8.97 -6.55
N ILE A 82 1.10 -9.13 -6.72
CA ILE A 82 0.48 -10.44 -7.00
C ILE A 82 0.64 -10.81 -8.48
N THR A 83 0.48 -9.83 -9.38
CA THR A 83 0.57 -10.08 -10.83
C THR A 83 2.00 -10.21 -11.32
N GLY A 84 2.98 -9.68 -10.58
CA GLY A 84 4.35 -9.55 -11.08
C GLY A 84 4.45 -8.63 -12.30
N PHE A 85 3.48 -7.73 -12.50
CA PHE A 85 3.46 -6.86 -13.66
C PHE A 85 4.71 -5.98 -13.73
N ASN A 86 5.33 -5.89 -14.91
CA ASN A 86 6.58 -5.17 -15.17
C ASN A 86 7.78 -5.64 -14.31
N THR A 87 7.83 -6.94 -14.03
CA THR A 87 9.00 -7.58 -13.44
C THR A 87 10.08 -7.73 -14.52
N GLN A 88 11.26 -7.18 -14.26
CA GLN A 88 12.41 -7.26 -15.16
C GLN A 88 13.18 -8.57 -14.95
N PRO A 89 13.91 -9.07 -15.96
CA PRO A 89 14.80 -10.22 -15.78
C PRO A 89 15.82 -9.95 -14.67
N ALA A 90 16.22 -11.01 -13.97
CA ALA A 90 17.23 -10.91 -12.94
C ALA A 90 18.53 -10.34 -13.52
N ASN A 91 19.12 -9.37 -12.82
CA ASN A 91 20.45 -8.89 -13.16
C ASN A 91 21.53 -9.94 -12.79
N GLU A 92 22.79 -9.65 -13.08
CA GLU A 92 23.93 -10.55 -12.79
C GLU A 92 24.06 -10.93 -11.31
N ALA A 93 23.49 -10.11 -10.40
CA ALA A 93 23.45 -10.37 -8.97
C ALA A 93 22.18 -11.13 -8.52
N GLY A 94 21.35 -11.59 -9.44
CA GLY A 94 20.09 -12.29 -9.14
C GLY A 94 18.95 -11.37 -8.66
N TYR A 95 19.14 -10.05 -8.70
CA TYR A 95 18.12 -9.09 -8.29
C TYR A 95 17.09 -8.86 -9.42
N VAL A 96 15.81 -8.98 -9.05
CA VAL A 96 14.68 -8.83 -9.96
C VAL A 96 14.00 -7.49 -9.69
N ALA A 97 14.20 -6.54 -10.60
CA ALA A 97 13.63 -5.20 -10.47
C ALA A 97 12.15 -5.17 -10.85
N GLN A 98 11.36 -4.35 -10.14
CA GLN A 98 9.96 -4.07 -10.50
C GLN A 98 9.69 -2.56 -10.36
N PRO A 99 10.09 -1.73 -11.34
CA PRO A 99 10.16 -0.28 -11.20
C PRO A 99 8.83 0.39 -10.84
N ILE A 100 7.72 -0.05 -11.43
CA ILE A 100 6.39 0.53 -11.17
C ILE A 100 5.98 0.31 -9.72
N ARG A 101 6.29 -0.87 -9.14
CA ARG A 101 6.02 -1.16 -7.73
C ARG A 101 6.76 -0.18 -6.82
N SER A 102 8.04 0.07 -7.10
CA SER A 102 8.85 1.03 -6.36
C SER A 102 8.30 2.45 -6.48
N LEU A 103 7.87 2.86 -7.67
CA LEU A 103 7.26 4.17 -7.90
C LEU A 103 5.94 4.34 -7.13
N THR A 104 5.07 3.34 -7.17
CA THR A 104 3.79 3.35 -6.44
C THR A 104 4.01 3.43 -4.93
N TRP A 105 4.98 2.68 -4.40
CA TRP A 105 5.35 2.77 -2.99
C TRP A 105 5.88 4.16 -2.64
N PHE A 106 6.83 4.68 -3.41
CA PHE A 106 7.42 5.99 -3.16
C PHE A 106 6.38 7.11 -3.19
N GLY A 107 5.47 7.10 -4.17
CA GLY A 107 4.34 8.02 -4.22
C GLY A 107 3.45 7.93 -2.96
N SER A 108 3.24 6.72 -2.43
CA SER A 108 2.46 6.56 -1.19
C SER A 108 3.16 7.15 0.03
N ILE A 109 4.50 7.13 0.07
CA ILE A 109 5.25 7.79 1.16
C ILE A 109 5.13 9.30 1.03
N ILE A 110 5.21 9.86 -0.18
CA ILE A 110 5.00 11.29 -0.42
C ILE A 110 3.60 11.72 0.08
N CYS A 111 2.56 10.94 -0.19
CA CYS A 111 1.22 11.24 0.33
C CYS A 111 1.21 11.36 1.86
N LEU A 112 1.90 10.47 2.58
CA LEU A 112 1.97 10.55 4.05
C LEU A 112 2.72 11.80 4.52
N ILE A 113 3.81 12.16 3.85
CA ILE A 113 4.56 13.39 4.16
C ILE A 113 3.66 14.62 3.96
N VAL A 114 2.95 14.71 2.82
CA VAL A 114 2.03 15.81 2.54
C VAL A 114 0.90 15.87 3.56
N MET A 115 0.33 14.72 3.96
CA MET A 115 -0.67 14.69 5.02
C MET A 115 -0.16 15.25 6.34
N GLY A 116 1.08 14.89 6.72
CA GLY A 116 1.74 15.41 7.90
C GLY A 116 2.00 16.92 7.82
N VAL A 117 2.44 17.42 6.66
CA VAL A 117 2.66 18.86 6.44
C VAL A 117 1.35 19.64 6.56
N ASN A 118 0.25 19.14 6.00
CA ASN A 118 -1.06 19.80 6.08
C ASN A 118 -1.66 19.83 7.51
N LEU A 119 -1.08 19.11 8.47
CA LEU A 119 -1.50 19.13 9.88
C LEU A 119 -0.76 20.20 10.70
N ILE A 120 0.22 20.89 10.11
CA ILE A 120 1.01 21.98 10.71
C ILE A 120 0.52 23.30 10.13
#